data_AF-C0D5B7-F1
#
_entry.id   AF-C0D5B7-F1
#
_cell.length_a   1.000
_cell.length_b   1.000
_cell.length_c   1.000
_cell.angle_alpha   90.00
_cell.angle_beta   90.00
_cell.angle_gamma   90.00
#
_symmetry.space_group_name_H-M   'P 1'
#
loop_
_entity.id
_entity.type
_entity.pdbx_description
1 polymer ?
#
loop_
_entity_poly.entity_id
_entity_poly.type
_entity_poly.pdbx_seq_one_letter_code
_entity_poly.pdbx_strand_id
1 'polypeptide(L)' 'MEQLIHGEQTAALAQMVRYCLEKQLFPRYSVTEIVRLLTSEINRGGLPAISDSSYAAMGLCMPREQEIFACLNRYRG' A
#
# COMPACT_ATOMS: atom_id res chain seq x y z
N MET A 1 20.37 13.80 -1.50
CA MET A 1 19.37 13.18 -2.40
C MET A 1 18.64 12.04 -1.69
N GLU A 2 18.14 12.25 -0.48
CA GLU A 2 17.42 11.22 0.31
C GLU A 2 15.94 11.55 0.53
N GLN A 3 15.53 12.82 0.36
CA GLN A 3 14.17 13.25 0.66
C GLN A 3 13.11 12.77 -0.35
N LEU A 4 13.49 12.54 -1.61
CA LEU A 4 12.56 12.10 -2.66
C LEU A 4 12.12 10.64 -2.43
N ILE A 5 13.06 9.77 -2.02
CA ILE A 5 12.79 8.35 -1.75
C ILE A 5 11.78 8.21 -0.60
N HIS A 6 11.91 9.03 0.45
CA HIS A 6 10.96 9.05 1.57
C HIS A 6 9.56 9.52 1.15
N GLY A 7 9.46 10.47 0.22
CA GLY A 7 8.19 10.96 -0.31
C GLY A 7 7.45 9.90 -1.12
N GLU A 8 8.15 9.21 -2.02
CA GLU A 8 7.58 8.16 -2.88
C GLU A 8 7.10 6.95 -2.06
N GLN A 9 7.89 6.51 -1.08
CA GLN A 9 7.52 5.39 -0.22
C GLN A 9 6.30 5.73 0.66
N THR A 10 6.23 6.96 1.20
CA THR A 10 5.09 7.43 1.98
C THR A 10 3.82 7.50 1.12
N ALA A 11 3.94 7.98 -0.12
CA ALA A 11 2.83 8.03 -1.06
C ALA A 11 2.31 6.62 -1.39
N ALA A 12 3.20 5.64 -1.59
CA ALA A 12 2.82 4.25 -1.85
C ALA A 12 2.03 3.65 -0.68
N LEU A 13 2.50 3.84 0.55
CA LEU A 13 1.81 3.37 1.75
C LEU A 13 0.44 4.04 1.93
N ALA A 14 0.31 5.34 1.64
CA ALA A 14 -0.96 6.04 1.68
C ALA A 14 -1.98 5.50 0.65
N GLN A 15 -1.52 5.15 -0.56
CA GLN A 15 -2.38 4.50 -1.56
C GLN A 15 -2.88 3.14 -1.07
N MET A 16 -2.01 2.35 -0.44
CA MET A 16 -2.39 1.05 0.13
C MET A 16 -3.47 1.20 1.21
N VAL A 17 -3.34 2.19 2.10
CA VAL A 17 -4.37 2.48 3.11
C VAL A 17 -5.69 2.89 2.44
N ARG A 18 -5.64 3.77 1.42
CA ARG A 18 -6.84 4.19 0.69
C ARG A 18 -7.56 3.00 0.06
N TYR A 19 -6.83 2.13 -0.64
CA TYR A 19 -7.37 0.92 -1.24
C TYR A 19 -8.05 0.02 -0.19
N CYS A 20 -7.43 -0.15 0.98
CA CYS A 20 -8.00 -0.93 2.08
C CYS A 20 -9.33 -0.36 2.59
N LEU A 21 -9.47 0.97 2.60
CA LEU A 21 -10.69 1.66 3.01
C LEU A 21 -11.80 1.54 1.98
N GLU A 22 -11.49 1.80 0.71
CA GLU A 22 -12.44 1.68 -0.41
C GLU A 22 -13.03 0.27 -0.52
N LYS A 23 -12.20 -0.75 -0.29
CA LYS A 23 -12.61 -2.16 -0.33
C LYS A 23 -13.13 -2.71 1.01
N GLN A 24 -13.17 -1.88 2.06
CA GLN A 24 -13.57 -2.26 3.42
C GLN A 24 -12.84 -3.51 3.93
N LEU A 25 -11.51 -3.55 3.78
CA LEU A 25 -10.72 -4.73 4.13
C LEU A 25 -10.51 -4.88 5.64
N PHE A 26 -10.31 -3.77 6.37
CA PHE A 26 -10.07 -3.77 7.82
C PHE A 26 -11.12 -4.48 8.67
N PRO A 27 -12.44 -4.32 8.43
CA PRO A 27 -13.45 -5.06 9.18
C PRO A 27 -13.57 -6.55 8.78
N ARG A 28 -12.97 -6.96 7.65
CA ARG A 28 -13.12 -8.31 7.07
C ARG A 28 -11.90 -9.20 7.28
N TYR A 29 -10.71 -8.60 7.43
CA TYR A 29 -9.44 -9.29 7.41
C TYR A 29 -8.51 -8.81 8.52
N SER A 30 -7.61 -9.68 8.98
CA SER A 30 -6.47 -9.32 9.80
C SER A 30 -5.47 -8.47 9.02
N VAL A 31 -4.61 -7.71 9.72
CA VAL A 31 -3.57 -6.89 9.06
C VAL A 31 -2.66 -7.77 8.19
N THR A 32 -2.30 -8.96 8.67
CA THR A 32 -1.48 -9.92 7.93
C THR A 32 -2.15 -10.40 6.64
N GLU A 33 -3.46 -10.66 6.66
CA GLU A 33 -4.23 -11.03 5.46
C GLU A 33 -4.31 -9.87 4.46
N ILE A 34 -4.49 -8.65 4.94
CA ILE A 34 -4.51 -7.44 4.10
C ILE A 34 -3.14 -7.24 3.43
N VAL A 35 -2.03 -7.39 4.16
CA VAL A 35 -0.67 -7.31 3.58
C VAL A 35 -0.50 -8.33 2.46
N ARG A 36 -0.88 -9.59 2.69
CA ARG A 36 -0.79 -10.65 1.66
C ARG A 36 -1.64 -10.33 0.43
N LEU A 37 -2.85 -9.81 0.63
CA LEU A 37 -3.75 -9.43 -0.45
C LEU A 37 -3.15 -8.30 -1.29
N LEU A 38 -2.66 -7.23 -0.64
CA LEU A 38 -2.00 -6.12 -1.32
C LEU A 38 -0.77 -6.59 -2.10
N THR A 39 0.13 -7.36 -1.48
CA THR A 39 1.32 -7.89 -2.15
C THR A 39 0.94 -8.77 -3.35
N SER A 40 -0.11 -9.59 -3.22
CA SER A 40 -0.60 -10.42 -4.33
C SER A 40 -1.18 -9.59 -5.48
N GLU A 41 -1.97 -8.57 -5.20
CA GLU A 41 -2.55 -7.69 -6.22
C GLU A 41 -1.44 -6.91 -6.96
N ILE A 42 -0.45 -6.40 -6.24
CA ILE A 42 0.67 -5.68 -6.83
C ILE A 42 1.57 -6.63 -7.64
N ASN A 43 1.82 -7.85 -7.17
CA ASN A 43 2.58 -8.84 -7.94
C ASN A 43 1.86 -9.25 -9.23
N ARG A 44 0.52 -9.24 -9.24
CA ARG A 44 -0.28 -9.64 -10.40
C ARG A 44 -0.47 -8.51 -11.42
N GLY A 45 -0.70 -7.28 -10.95
CA GLY A 45 -1.09 -6.15 -11.81
C GLY A 45 -0.22 -4.90 -11.68
N GLY A 46 0.86 -4.96 -10.91
CA GLY A 46 1.69 -3.80 -10.56
C GLY A 46 0.96 -2.84 -9.62
N LEU A 47 1.61 -1.70 -9.34
CA LEU A 47 1.02 -0.59 -8.58
C LEU A 47 -0.35 -0.08 -9.09
N PRO A 48 -0.66 -0.10 -10.41
CA PRO A 48 -2.00 0.25 -10.89
C PRO A 48 -3.13 -0.63 -10.34
N ALA A 49 -2.84 -1.86 -9.87
CA ALA A 49 -3.87 -2.74 -9.31
C ALA A 49 -4.50 -2.20 -8.02
N ILE A 50 -3.80 -1.30 -7.33
CA ILE A 50 -4.21 -0.72 -6.05
C ILE A 50 -4.28 0.82 -6.08
N SER A 51 -4.12 1.43 -7.25
CA SER A 51 -4.12 2.89 -7.45
C SER A 51 -4.97 3.24 -8.66
N ASP A 52 -5.83 4.26 -8.54
CA ASP A 52 -6.36 4.92 -9.73
C ASP A 52 -5.19 5.52 -10.54
N SER A 53 -5.32 5.44 -11.86
CA SER A 53 -4.27 5.65 -12.88
C SER A 53 -3.48 6.96 -12.75
N SER A 54 -4.02 7.97 -12.05
CA SER A 54 -3.38 9.27 -11.82
C SER A 54 -2.15 9.23 -10.89
N TYR A 55 -2.02 8.22 -10.01
CA TYR A 55 -0.90 8.11 -9.05
C TYR A 55 0.07 6.95 -9.33
N ALA A 56 -0.33 6.01 -10.19
CA ALA A 56 0.47 4.82 -10.49
C ALA A 56 1.72 5.12 -11.36
N ALA A 57 1.81 6.32 -11.94
CA ALA A 57 2.86 6.71 -12.90
C ALA A 57 4.09 7.39 -12.27
N MET A 58 4.09 7.71 -10.98
CA MET A 58 5.16 8.49 -10.34
C MET A 58 5.95 7.63 -9.35
N GLY A 59 6.96 6.91 -9.86
CA GLY A 59 8.17 6.57 -9.08
C GLY A 59 8.00 5.82 -7.75
N LEU A 60 6.83 5.25 -7.45
CA LEU A 60 6.59 4.64 -6.14
C LEU A 60 7.56 3.48 -5.90
N CYS A 61 8.53 3.70 -5.02
CA CYS A 61 9.38 2.64 -4.51
C CYS A 61 8.47 1.58 -3.87
N MET A 62 8.61 0.32 -4.31
CA MET A 62 7.83 -0.80 -3.78
C MET A 62 8.11 -0.98 -2.27
N PRO A 63 7.14 -0.71 -1.38
CA PRO A 63 7.35 -0.86 0.06
C PRO A 63 7.56 -2.33 0.42
N ARG A 64 8.41 -2.61 1.40
CA ARG A 64 8.60 -3.97 1.93
C ARG A 64 7.37 -4.39 2.72
N GLU A 65 7.04 -5.68 2.72
CA GLU A 65 5.88 -6.20 3.47
C GLU A 65 5.86 -5.77 4.94
N GLN A 66 7.02 -5.65 5.57
CA GLN A 66 7.15 -5.18 6.96
C GLN A 66 6.71 -3.72 7.14
N GLU A 67 6.98 -2.87 6.15
CA GLU A 67 6.60 -1.45 6.16
C GLU A 67 5.09 -1.30 5.92
N ILE A 68 4.54 -2.12 5.02
CA ILE A 68 3.10 -2.23 4.79
C ILE A 68 2.40 -2.69 6.07
N PHE A 69 2.90 -3.76 6.70
CA PHE A 69 2.37 -4.27 7.96
C PHE A 69 2.40 -3.20 9.06
N ALA A 70 3.54 -2.55 9.27
CA ALA A 70 3.68 -1.51 10.29
C ALA A 70 2.72 -0.33 10.04
N CYS A 71 2.57 0.11 8.78
CA CYS A 71 1.66 1.17 8.39
C CYS A 71 0.20 0.81 8.69
N LEU A 72 -0.26 -0.36 8.20
CA LEU A 72 -1.64 -0.81 8.39
C LEU A 72 -1.95 -1.13 9.85
N ASN A 73 -0.99 -1.69 10.59
CA ASN A 73 -1.15 -1.97 12.02
C ASN A 73 -1.26 -0.68 12.83
N ARG A 74 -0.51 0.36 12.47
CA ARG A 74 -0.64 1.70 13.09
C ARG A 74 -1.94 2.40 12.74
N TYR A 75 -2.52 2.14 11.56
CA TYR A 75 -3.83 2.65 11.19
C TYR A 75 -4.98 1.97 11.95
N ARG A 76 -4.84 0.65 12.22
CA ARG A 76 -5.87 -0.16 12.88
C ARG A 76 -5.90 -0.03 14.41
N GLY A 77 -4.75 0.24 15.04
CA GLY A 77 -4.62 0.47 16.48
C GLY A 77 -4.92 1.91 16.87
#